data_AF-A0A7Y2KW46-F1
#
_entry.id   AF-A0A7Y2KW46-F1
#
_cell.length_a   1.000
_cell.length_b   1.000
_cell.length_c   1.000
_cell.angle_alpha   90.00
_cell.angle_beta   90.00
_cell.angle_gamma   90.00
#
_symmetry.space_group_name_H-M   'P 1'
#
loop_
_entity.id
_entity.type
_entity.pdbx_description
1 polymer ?
#
loop_
_entity_poly.entity_id
_entity_poly.type
_entity_poly.pdbx_seq_one_letter_code
_entity_poly.pdbx_strand_id
1 'polypeptide(L)' 'MIMNPVNTKLERQNVGGLKDSNGFAFSSEMMRIVREQGLGMLAYTWPKPGHDAAVDKVS' A
#
# COMPACT_ATOMS: atom_id res chain seq x y z
N MET A 1 -8.54 3.52 -4.13
CA MET A 1 -8.72 2.76 -2.88
C MET A 1 -10.21 2.67 -2.59
N ILE A 2 -10.72 1.51 -2.17
CA ILE A 2 -12.14 1.42 -1.78
C ILE A 2 -12.34 2.05 -0.40
N MET A 3 -11.50 1.69 0.58
CA MET A 3 -11.56 2.19 1.96
C MET A 3 -10.16 2.24 2.56
N ASN A 4 -9.85 3.30 3.32
CA ASN A 4 -8.66 3.33 4.17
C ASN A 4 -9.01 4.06 5.48
N PRO A 5 -9.01 3.36 6.63
CA PRO A 5 -9.54 3.92 7.87
C PRO A 5 -8.64 5.00 8.48
N VAL A 6 -7.38 5.10 8.02
CA VAL A 6 -6.38 6.04 8.53
C VAL A 6 -6.19 7.20 7.57
N ASN A 7 -6.07 6.91 6.27
CA ASN A 7 -5.87 7.90 5.22
C ASN A 7 -7.08 7.95 4.28
N THR A 8 -8.16 8.54 4.77
CA THR A 8 -9.45 8.67 4.07
C THR A 8 -9.34 9.44 2.75
N LYS A 9 -8.30 10.27 2.57
CA LYS A 9 -8.04 11.01 1.32
C LYS A 9 -7.75 10.09 0.12
N LEU A 10 -7.32 8.84 0.38
CA LEU A 10 -7.07 7.85 -0.69
C LEU A 10 -8.35 7.21 -1.20
N GLU A 11 -9.46 7.32 -0.46
CA GLU A 11 -10.73 6.71 -0.83
C GLU A 11 -11.24 7.26 -2.15
N ARG A 12 -11.76 6.37 -3.00
CA ARG A 12 -12.21 6.64 -4.38
C ARG A 12 -11.13 7.22 -5.32
N GLN A 13 -9.87 7.31 -4.89
CA GLN A 13 -8.76 7.69 -5.75
C GLN A 13 -8.21 6.50 -6.54
N ASN A 14 -7.63 6.75 -7.71
CA ASN A 14 -6.81 5.76 -8.39
C ASN A 14 -5.50 5.59 -7.60
N VAL A 15 -5.26 4.37 -7.09
CA VAL A 15 -4.08 4.02 -6.29
C VAL A 15 -3.18 3.00 -6.98
N GLY A 16 -3.38 2.75 -8.28
CA GLY A 16 -2.60 1.76 -9.02
C GLY A 16 -1.11 2.12 -9.09
N GLY A 17 -0.78 3.42 -9.10
CA GLY A 17 0.61 3.91 -9.19
C GLY A 17 1.24 4.34 -7.87
N LEU A 18 0.71 3.94 -6.71
CA LEU A 18 1.30 4.33 -5.43
C LEU A 18 2.68 3.71 -5.25
N LYS A 19 3.58 4.52 -4.70
CA LYS A 19 4.92 4.13 -4.28
C LYS A 19 5.10 4.40 -2.81
N ASP A 20 5.90 3.58 -2.16
CA ASP A 20 6.31 3.82 -0.77
C ASP A 20 7.40 4.91 -0.69
N SER A 21 7.89 5.19 0.53
CA SER A 21 8.91 6.22 0.74
C SER A 21 10.25 5.92 0.05
N ASN A 22 10.49 4.66 -0.32
CA ASN A 22 11.70 4.20 -0.98
C ASN A 22 11.53 4.13 -2.52
N GLY A 23 10.36 4.51 -3.03
CA GLY A 23 10.04 4.47 -4.46
C GLY A 23 9.52 3.12 -4.97
N PHE A 24 9.28 2.15 -4.07
CA PHE A 24 8.79 0.83 -4.44
C PHE A 24 7.29 0.87 -4.75
N ALA A 25 6.90 0.36 -5.92
CA ALA A 25 5.53 0.40 -6.44
C ALA A 25 4.62 -0.68 -5.81
N PHE A 26 4.45 -0.61 -4.49
CA PHE A 26 3.79 -1.65 -3.69
C PHE A 26 2.34 -1.95 -4.12
N SER A 27 1.59 -0.96 -4.62
CA SER A 27 0.20 -1.18 -5.07
C SER A 27 0.13 -2.09 -6.29
N SER A 28 1.01 -1.86 -7.27
CA SER A 28 1.12 -2.69 -8.47
C SER A 28 1.60 -4.09 -8.14
N GLU A 29 2.56 -4.19 -7.23
CA GLU A 29 3.12 -5.47 -6.82
C GLU A 29 2.10 -6.31 -6.04
N MET A 30 1.36 -5.70 -5.11
CA MET A 30 0.26 -6.36 -4.41
C MET A 30 -0.77 -6.94 -5.40
N MET A 31 -1.16 -6.15 -6.41
CA MET A 31 -2.08 -6.62 -7.45
C MET A 31 -1.47 -7.74 -8.32
N ARG A 32 -0.16 -7.74 -8.56
CA ARG A 32 0.53 -8.79 -9.30
C ARG A 32 0.50 -10.11 -8.52
N ILE A 33 0.87 -10.09 -7.24
CA ILE A 33 0.89 -11.26 -6.35
C ILE A 33 -0.48 -11.94 -6.32
N VAL A 34 -1.56 -11.17 -6.06
CA VAL A 34 -2.90 -11.77 -5.96
C VAL A 34 -3.43 -12.28 -7.29
N ARG A 35 -3.05 -11.67 -8.43
CA ARG A 35 -3.42 -12.18 -9.77
C ARG A 35 -2.76 -13.51 -10.08
N GLU A 36 -1.50 -13.69 -9.67
CA GLU A 36 -0.73 -14.90 -9.97
C GLU A 36 -0.98 -16.03 -8.96
N GLN A 37 -1.10 -15.69 -7.68
CA GLN A 37 -1.04 -16.66 -6.58
C GLN A 37 -2.34 -16.71 -5.75
N GLY A 38 -3.26 -15.77 -5.96
CA GLY A 38 -4.48 -15.62 -5.15
C GLY A 38 -4.25 -15.04 -3.75
N LEU A 39 -3.03 -15.16 -3.20
CA LEU A 39 -2.59 -14.63 -1.90
C LEU A 39 -1.07 -14.44 -1.90
N GLY A 40 -0.55 -13.70 -0.92
CA GLY A 40 0.89 -13.60 -0.67
C GLY A 40 1.24 -12.53 0.36
N MET A 41 2.52 -12.41 0.67
CA MET A 41 3.05 -11.39 1.58
C MET A 41 3.80 -10.31 0.80
N LEU A 42 3.70 -9.07 1.26
CA LEU A 42 4.41 -7.94 0.66
C LEU A 42 4.99 -7.02 1.74
N ALA A 43 6.30 -6.78 1.68
CA ALA A 43 6.99 -5.80 2.50
C ALA A 43 7.11 -4.45 1.77
N TYR A 44 6.82 -3.35 2.46
CA TYR A 44 6.91 -1.97 1.96
C TYR A 44 6.92 -0.99 3.15
N THR A 45 7.17 0.29 2.91
CA THR A 45 7.06 1.31 3.97
C THR A 45 5.71 2.01 3.98
N TRP A 46 5.14 2.26 5.17
CA TRP A 46 3.89 3.00 5.33
C TRP A 46 3.82 3.70 6.70
N PRO A 47 3.25 4.91 6.80
CA PRO A 47 3.07 5.60 8.08
C PRO A 47 2.11 4.86 9.02
N LYS A 48 2.43 4.85 10.32
CA LYS A 48 1.52 4.39 11.38
C LYS A 48 0.38 5.40 11.60
N PRO A 49 -0.79 4.97 12.10
CA PRO A 49 -1.86 5.91 12.46
C PRO A 49 -1.37 7.00 13.40
N GLY A 50 -1.62 8.27 13.06
CA GLY A 50 -1.18 9.43 13.86
C GLY A 50 0.30 9.81 13.72
N HIS A 51 1.05 9.16 12.82
CA HIS A 51 2.46 9.47 12.55
C HIS A 51 2.69 9.70 11.06
N ASP A 52 3.49 10.72 10.71
CA ASP A 52 3.80 11.02 9.30
C ASP A 52 5.00 10.23 8.76
N ALA A 53 5.89 9.77 9.65
CA ALA A 53 7.07 9.01 9.27
C ALA A 53 6.69 7.61 8.79
N ALA A 54 7.12 7.25 7.56
CA ALA A 54 6.96 5.91 7.03
C ALA A 54 7.86 4.93 7.78
N VAL A 55 7.33 3.75 8.10
CA VAL A 55 8.04 2.66 8.76
C VAL A 55 7.82 1.35 8.00
N ASP A 56 8.67 0.37 8.23
CA ASP A 56 8.53 -0.96 7.62
C ASP A 56 7.19 -1.60 8.00
N LYS A 57 6.54 -2.19 6.99
CA LYS A 57 5.25 -2.87 7.10
C LYS A 57 5.25 -4.13 6.23
N VAL A 58 4.55 -5.16 6.71
CA VAL A 58 4.22 -6.36 5.94
C VAL A 58 2.70 -6.43 5.81
N SER A 59 2.19 -6.74 4.62
CA SER A 59 0.76 -6.99 4.35
C SER A 59 0.57 -8.32 3.66
#